data_AF-A0A7U9S2L2-F1
#
_entry.id   AF-A0A7U9S2L2-F1
#
_cell.length_a   1.000
_cell.length_b   1.000
_cell.length_c   1.000
_cell.angle_alpha   90.00
_cell.angle_beta   90.00
_cell.angle_gamma   90.00
#
_symmetry.space_group_name_H-M   'P 1'
#
loop_
_entity.id
_entity.type
_entity.pdbx_description
1 polymer ?
#
loop_
_entity_poly.entity_id
_entity_poly.type
_entity_poly.pdbx_seq_one_letter_code
_entity_poly.pdbx_strand_id
1 'polypeptide(L)' 'MHWHLDVTFREDANAMLDKMSAQNLKIIRKWSLSILKMMELTRKKLSMEKKRFVISLLSIKYLEVVLDFEKIAVPGI' A
#
# COMPACT_ATOMS: atom_id res chain seq x y z
N MET A 1 -34.51 -3.77 -5.04
CA MET A 1 -34.61 -5.05 -4.29
C MET A 1 -33.25 -5.73 -4.31
N HIS A 2 -32.41 -5.45 -3.31
CA HIS A 2 -31.04 -6.01 -3.18
C HIS A 2 -31.04 -7.41 -2.53
N TRP A 3 -32.05 -7.66 -1.69
CA TRP A 3 -32.20 -8.87 -0.87
C TRP A 3 -32.14 -10.19 -1.66
N HIS A 4 -32.66 -10.24 -2.89
CA HIS A 4 -32.69 -11.50 -3.65
C HIS A 4 -31.30 -11.93 -4.12
N LEU A 5 -30.40 -10.96 -4.39
CA LEU A 5 -29.02 -11.24 -4.74
C LEU A 5 -28.24 -11.74 -3.52
N ASP A 6 -28.48 -11.13 -2.35
CA ASP A 6 -27.80 -11.47 -1.10
C ASP A 6 -28.08 -12.93 -0.66
N VAL A 7 -29.31 -13.43 -0.86
CA VAL A 7 -29.69 -14.83 -0.56
C VAL A 7 -29.18 -15.82 -1.61
N THR A 8 -29.18 -15.44 -2.89
CA THR A 8 -28.83 -16.34 -4.01
C THR A 8 -27.33 -16.60 -4.07
N PHE A 9 -26.51 -15.57 -3.88
CA PHE A 9 -25.05 -15.68 -3.90
C PHE A 9 -24.46 -15.98 -2.52
N ARG A 10 -25.30 -16.05 -1.47
CA ARG A 10 -24.88 -16.27 -0.08
C ARG A 10 -23.81 -15.26 0.37
N GLU A 11 -23.87 -14.04 -0.13
CA GLU A 11 -22.90 -12.98 0.22
C GLU A 11 -23.00 -12.63 1.72
N ASP A 12 -24.20 -12.70 2.30
CA ASP A 12 -24.41 -12.55 3.75
C ASP A 12 -23.87 -13.73 4.58
N ALA A 13 -23.70 -14.91 3.97
CA ALA A 13 -23.16 -16.09 4.64
C ALA A 13 -21.62 -16.17 4.57
N ASN A 14 -20.97 -15.18 3.93
CA ASN A 14 -19.52 -15.17 3.82
C ASN A 14 -18.89 -14.71 5.14
N ALA A 15 -18.72 -15.65 6.06
CA ALA A 15 -18.06 -15.44 7.35
C ALA A 15 -16.53 -15.24 7.24
N MET A 16 -15.97 -15.17 6.02
CA MET A 16 -14.53 -15.29 5.77
C MET A 16 -13.89 -14.13 5.01
N LEU A 17 -14.43 -12.92 5.09
CA LEU A 17 -13.74 -11.68 4.69
C LEU A 17 -13.98 -10.54 5.71
N ASP A 18 -13.86 -10.93 6.98
CA ASP A 18 -13.67 -10.13 8.19
C ASP A 18 -13.94 -8.61 8.07
N LYS A 19 -14.86 -8.10 8.90
CA LYS A 19 -15.19 -6.66 9.03
C LYS A 19 -13.96 -5.75 9.21
N MET A 20 -12.81 -6.33 9.50
CA MET A 20 -11.52 -5.66 9.60
C MET A 20 -10.81 -5.45 8.26
N SER A 21 -11.14 -6.13 7.15
CA SER A 21 -10.45 -6.00 5.86
C SER A 21 -10.42 -4.55 5.35
N ALA A 22 -11.56 -3.86 5.41
CA ALA A 22 -11.68 -2.44 5.09
C ALA A 22 -10.87 -1.55 6.05
N GLN A 23 -10.84 -1.89 7.34
CA GLN A 23 -10.08 -1.16 8.36
C GLN A 23 -8.56 -1.35 8.15
N ASN A 24 -8.12 -2.58 7.90
CA ASN A 24 -6.74 -2.95 7.61
C ASN A 24 -6.26 -2.22 6.35
N LEU A 25 -7.07 -2.21 5.29
CA LEU A 25 -6.75 -1.47 4.07
C LEU A 25 -6.62 0.04 4.33
N LYS A 26 -7.49 0.62 5.18
CA LYS A 26 -7.39 2.02 5.59
C LYS A 26 -6.10 2.32 6.35
N ILE A 27 -5.67 1.43 7.24
CA ILE A 27 -4.40 1.55 7.97
C ILE A 27 -3.23 1.50 6.99
N ILE A 28 -3.20 0.51 6.09
CA ILE A 28 -2.14 0.37 5.06
C ILE A 28 -2.05 1.63 4.19
N ARG A 29 -3.19 2.20 3.77
CA ARG A 29 -3.21 3.45 2.98
C ARG A 29 -2.67 4.66 3.75
N LYS A 30 -2.91 4.73 5.07
CA LYS A 30 -2.33 5.80 5.91
C LYS A 30 -0.81 5.64 6.00
N TRP A 31 -0.33 4.42 6.26
CA TRP A 31 1.10 4.14 6.35
C TRP A 31 1.81 4.43 5.03
N SER A 32 1.26 4.00 3.90
CA SER A 32 1.86 4.27 2.59
C SER A 32 1.96 5.77 2.27
N LEU A 33 0.97 6.57 2.66
CA LEU A 33 1.03 8.03 2.50
C LEU A 33 2.06 8.68 3.42
N SER A 34 2.21 8.23 4.66
CA SER A 34 3.24 8.74 5.58
C SER A 34 4.65 8.43 5.06
N ILE A 35 4.90 7.19 4.62
CA ILE A 35 6.16 6.78 3.98
C ILE A 35 6.43 7.64 2.74
N LEU A 36 5.43 7.82 1.87
CA LEU A 36 5.57 8.62 0.65
C LEU A 36 5.88 10.10 0.89
N LYS A 37 5.44 10.65 2.03
CA LYS A 37 5.79 12.01 2.45
C LYS A 37 7.24 12.09 2.92
N MET A 38 7.73 11.08 3.62
CA MET A 38 9.12 11.00 4.08
C MET A 38 10.10 10.74 2.94
N MET A 39 9.66 10.09 1.86
CA MET A 39 10.51 9.82 0.71
C MET A 39 10.80 11.08 -0.12
N GLU A 40 12.07 11.46 -0.14
CA GLU A 40 12.64 12.40 -1.10
C GLU A 40 13.05 11.67 -2.38
N LEU A 41 12.05 11.30 -3.20
CA LEU A 41 12.27 10.52 -4.44
C LEU A 41 13.17 11.22 -5.46
N THR A 42 13.22 12.55 -5.44
CA THR A 42 13.89 13.37 -6.46
C THR A 42 14.41 14.67 -5.87
N ARG A 43 15.52 15.18 -6.41
CA ARG A 43 16.07 16.52 -6.05
C ARG A 43 15.11 17.69 -6.30
N LYS A 44 14.05 17.47 -7.10
CA LYS A 44 12.96 18.43 -7.34
C LYS A 44 11.73 18.03 -6.54
N LYS A 45 10.98 19.03 -6.06
CA LYS A 45 9.70 18.82 -5.37
C LYS A 45 8.64 18.35 -6.36
N LEU A 46 8.34 17.05 -6.37
CA LEU A 46 7.27 16.45 -7.17
C LEU A 46 5.93 16.48 -6.43
N SER A 47 4.84 16.62 -7.18
CA SER A 47 3.48 16.42 -6.65
C SER A 47 3.28 14.97 -6.22
N MET A 48 2.35 14.73 -5.28
CA MET A 48 2.05 13.39 -4.78
C MET A 48 1.63 12.42 -5.87
N GLU A 49 0.93 12.92 -6.90
CA GLU A 49 0.54 12.13 -8.06
C GLU A 49 1.73 11.65 -8.88
N LYS A 50 2.66 12.57 -9.20
CA LYS A 50 3.89 12.22 -9.92
C LYS A 50 4.78 11.29 -9.12
N LYS A 51 4.85 11.47 -7.79
CA LYS A 51 5.54 10.53 -6.89
C LYS A 51 4.97 9.12 -7.00
N ARG A 52 3.64 8.97 -6.95
CA ARG A 52 2.97 7.66 -7.11
C ARG A 52 3.24 7.03 -8.48
N PHE A 53 3.20 7.83 -9.54
CA PHE A 53 3.49 7.35 -10.90
C PHE A 53 4.93 6.80 -11.00
N VAL A 54 5.93 7.55 -10.53
CA VAL A 54 7.33 7.10 -10.53
C VAL A 54 7.52 5.81 -9.71
N ILE A 55 6.90 5.72 -8.53
CA ILE A 55 6.96 4.50 -7.72
C ILE A 55 6.30 3.33 -8.43
N SER A 56 5.17 3.53 -9.12
CA SER A 56 4.49 2.45 -9.84
C SER A 56 5.32 1.87 -10.98
N LEU A 57 6.22 2.66 -11.59
CA LEU A 57 7.11 2.19 -12.65
C LEU A 57 8.28 1.34 -12.13
N LEU A 58 8.70 1.55 -10.87
CA LEU A 58 9.86 0.89 -10.26
C LEU A 58 9.55 0.44 -8.83
N SER A 59 8.43 -0.25 -8.65
CA SER A 59 7.86 -0.56 -7.33
C SER A 59 8.81 -1.35 -6.43
N ILE A 60 9.51 -2.34 -6.99
CA ILE A 60 10.47 -3.18 -6.25
C ILE A 60 11.65 -2.35 -5.76
N LYS A 61 12.26 -1.54 -6.63
CA LYS A 61 13.40 -0.68 -6.28
C LYS A 61 13.05 0.28 -5.13
N TYR A 62 11.89 0.91 -5.19
CA TYR A 62 11.48 1.83 -4.13
C TYR A 62 11.07 1.10 -2.85
N LEU A 63 10.52 -0.11 -2.95
CA LEU A 63 10.26 -0.96 -1.80
C LEU A 63 11.58 -1.36 -1.10
N GLU A 64 12.63 -1.66 -1.87
CA GLU A 64 13.96 -1.98 -1.33
C GLU A 64 14.56 -0.83 -0.51
N VAL A 65 14.46 0.39 -1.05
CA VAL A 65 14.90 1.62 -0.38
C VAL A 65 14.10 1.90 0.89
N VAL A 66 12.78 1.70 0.85
CA VAL A 66 11.90 1.94 2.02
C VAL A 66 12.17 0.93 3.13
N LEU A 67 12.46 -0.32 2.77
CA LEU A 67 12.71 -1.40 3.71
C LEU A 67 14.17 -1.50 4.14
N ASP A 68 15.02 -0.55 3.71
CA ASP A 68 16.43 -0.43 4.11
C ASP A 68 17.24 -1.71 3.83
N PHE A 69 16.87 -2.49 2.80
CA PHE A 69 17.61 -3.71 2.42
C PHE A 69 19.08 -3.43 2.05
N GLU A 70 19.38 -2.19 1.67
CA GLU A 70 20.74 -1.73 1.35
C GLU A 70 21.65 -1.62 2.60
N LYS A 71 21.09 -1.38 3.80
CA LYS A 71 21.86 -1.30 5.05
C LYS A 71 22.09 -2.65 5.73
N ILE A 72 21.32 -3.67 5.39
CA ILE A 72 21.53 -5.04 5.90
C ILE A 72 22.71 -5.72 5.18
N ALA A 73 23.05 -5.28 3.97
CA ALA A 73 24.08 -5.93 3.17
C ALA A 73 25.52 -5.51 3.51
N VAL A 74 25.80 -4.30 4.02
CA VAL A 74 27.16 -3.93 4.48
C VAL A 74 27.13 -2.80 5.52
N PRO A 75 27.55 -3.09 6.77
CA PRO A 75 28.59 -2.26 7.37
C PRO A 75 29.60 -3.16 8.08
N GLY A 76 30.61 -3.64 7.34
CA GLY A 76 31.63 -4.50 7.95
C GLY A 76 32.57 -5.23 7.00
N ILE A 77 32.95 -4.63 5.86
CA ILE A 77 34.25 -4.82 5.19
C ILE A 77 34.61 -3.48 4.55
#